data_AF-A0A2N2PH44-F1
#
_entry.id   AF-A0A2N2PH44-F1
#
_cell.length_a   1.000
_cell.length_b   1.000
_cell.length_c   1.000
_cell.angle_alpha   90.00
_cell.angle_beta   90.00
_cell.angle_gamma   90.00
#
_symmetry.space_group_name_H-M   'P 1'
#
loop_
_entity.id
_entity.type
_entity.pdbx_description
1 polymer ?
#
loop_
_entity_poly.entity_id
_entity_poly.type
_entity_poly.pdbx_seq_one_letter_code
_entity_poly.pdbx_strand_id
1 'polypeptide(L)'
;MMMKKCILNLVLVSFLVVSVLFGALSGYVKAQTEITGLEMVVNGDQLEWYTEWTVSGYQLRIILPDNNILEESFADDQIPVFSLMNGKSESIANGLYGFRLVGIATGTPPIRNEDQFLETKEGLVWEGIFRIENGRVVIPSDSGISEMGIQPMDLVTADDHIVTGSLCVGFDCVNNESFGFDTIRLKENNTRIKFDDTSATAGFPATDWQLTANDSASGGLNRFSIEDITNSKNIFTLEANAPTNSLYVDDRGNVGLGTSNPILELHLLDSDTPAIRMDQDSSGGFTAQIWDVAGNEANFFIRDVTGGSRLPFRIRPGTPTNTLTLIETGYVGIGTWSPEAKLHVIGNAIFEGYIVERSDEASKENFSVVDAQDILAKLAEIPITSWNYIDDAAKSLHIGPMAQDFYAAFGLGMDDKHLGALDVNGVNLAAIQELNRQLIEKDEQIEALETRVKMLETQSPGSATTNLVLPMAFGFIGLLAGAWLVRKKQ
;
A
#
# COMPACT_ATOMS: atom_id res chain seq x y z
N MET A 1 33.63 46.61 44.66
CA MET A 1 34.59 47.03 43.61
C MET A 1 33.78 47.42 42.39
N MET A 2 33.31 48.68 42.36
CA MET A 2 33.60 49.71 41.33
C MET A 2 33.08 49.36 39.92
N MET A 3 31.95 49.93 39.46
CA MET A 3 31.74 51.29 38.89
C MET A 3 32.31 51.42 37.46
N LYS A 4 31.65 51.94 36.41
CA LYS A 4 30.72 53.10 36.23
C LYS A 4 30.15 52.99 34.79
N LYS A 5 28.84 53.11 34.51
CA LYS A 5 27.98 54.32 34.30
C LYS A 5 28.26 55.18 33.04
N CYS A 6 27.25 55.29 32.15
CA CYS A 6 26.43 56.50 31.87
C CYS A 6 25.39 56.17 30.75
N ILE A 7 24.05 56.17 30.94
CA ILE A 7 23.06 57.29 31.16
C ILE A 7 22.74 58.00 29.80
N LEU A 8 21.51 58.23 29.28
CA LEU A 8 20.16 58.64 29.78
C LEU A 8 19.11 58.45 28.62
N ASN A 9 17.89 57.88 28.78
CA ASN A 9 16.55 58.51 29.03
C ASN A 9 16.22 59.78 28.18
N LEU A 10 15.03 60.11 27.65
CA LEU A 10 13.62 59.89 28.05
C LEU A 10 12.63 60.39 26.94
N VAL A 11 11.36 59.97 27.06
CA VAL A 11 10.06 60.35 26.46
C VAL A 11 9.71 61.86 26.46
N LEU A 12 8.97 62.38 25.44
CA LEU A 12 7.68 63.15 25.54
C LEU A 12 7.28 64.00 24.28
N VAL A 13 6.05 63.77 23.80
CA VAL A 13 4.92 64.72 23.56
C VAL A 13 5.03 65.92 22.57
N SER A 14 4.16 65.82 21.55
CA SER A 14 3.27 66.79 20.89
C SER A 14 3.32 68.30 21.24
N PHE A 15 3.34 69.20 20.23
CA PHE A 15 2.20 70.10 19.91
C PHE A 15 2.43 70.95 18.63
N LEU A 16 1.27 71.28 18.06
CA LEU A 16 0.90 71.94 16.81
C LEU A 16 1.03 73.49 16.84
N VAL A 17 1.37 74.16 15.73
CA VAL A 17 0.79 75.48 15.34
C VAL A 17 0.67 75.58 13.81
N VAL A 18 -0.51 76.03 13.36
CA VAL A 18 -1.02 76.22 12.00
C VAL A 18 -1.03 77.71 11.64
N SER A 19 -0.76 78.07 10.36
CA SER A 19 -1.41 79.14 9.54
C SER A 19 -0.62 79.30 8.21
N VAL A 20 -1.02 78.77 7.05
CA VAL A 20 -2.06 79.17 6.05
C VAL A 20 -1.85 80.56 5.42
N LEU A 21 -1.43 80.62 4.13
CA LEU A 21 -2.25 81.10 2.98
C LEU A 21 -1.52 81.03 1.60
N PHE A 22 -2.10 80.26 0.68
CA PHE A 22 -2.24 80.38 -0.80
C PHE A 22 -1.08 80.70 -1.77
N GLY A 23 -0.94 79.85 -2.80
CA GLY A 23 -0.66 80.31 -4.19
C GLY A 23 0.15 79.37 -5.12
N ALA A 24 -0.56 78.62 -5.97
CA ALA A 24 -0.20 78.12 -7.31
C ALA A 24 0.77 76.91 -7.51
N LEU A 25 0.15 75.78 -7.87
CA LEU A 25 0.47 74.78 -8.91
C LEU A 25 1.94 74.39 -9.21
N SER A 26 2.29 73.18 -8.78
CA SER A 26 2.92 72.11 -9.60
C SER A 26 2.93 70.83 -8.75
N GLY A 27 1.86 70.03 -8.88
CA GLY A 27 1.75 68.76 -8.20
C GLY A 27 2.46 67.69 -9.01
N TYR A 28 3.64 67.25 -8.58
CA TYR A 28 4.26 66.03 -9.06
C TYR A 28 3.36 64.84 -8.69
N VAL A 29 2.85 64.11 -9.68
CA VAL A 29 2.19 62.82 -9.47
C VAL A 29 3.16 61.74 -9.92
N LYS A 30 3.77 61.05 -8.94
CA LYS A 30 4.71 59.96 -9.18
C LYS A 30 3.92 58.69 -9.53
N ALA A 31 4.03 58.20 -10.76
CA ALA A 31 3.43 56.94 -11.19
C ALA A 31 4.19 55.73 -10.62
N GLN A 32 3.43 54.67 -10.33
CA GLN A 32 3.89 53.48 -9.62
C GLN A 32 4.41 52.43 -10.61
N THR A 33 5.58 52.69 -11.19
CA THR A 33 6.54 51.69 -11.72
C THR A 33 7.78 52.48 -12.16
N GLU A 34 8.88 52.43 -11.40
CA GLU A 34 10.16 52.96 -11.88
C GLU A 34 10.69 52.01 -12.97
N ILE A 35 10.15 52.11 -14.18
CA ILE A 35 10.89 51.73 -15.38
C ILE A 35 11.88 52.87 -15.61
N THR A 36 13.17 52.60 -15.44
CA THR A 36 14.21 53.62 -15.63
C THR A 36 14.15 54.11 -17.09
N GLY A 37 13.98 55.41 -17.30
CA GLY A 37 13.95 56.03 -18.64
C GLY A 37 12.58 56.17 -19.32
N LEU A 38 11.46 55.91 -18.62
CA LEU A 38 10.08 56.20 -19.09
C LEU A 38 9.27 56.90 -17.99
N GLU A 39 8.71 58.09 -18.28
CA GLU A 39 7.96 58.88 -17.29
C GLU A 39 6.71 59.53 -17.91
N MET A 40 5.56 59.39 -17.23
CA MET A 40 4.28 59.97 -17.66
C MET A 40 3.92 61.07 -16.66
N VAL A 41 3.84 62.30 -17.15
CA VAL A 41 3.74 63.49 -16.31
C VAL A 41 2.46 64.27 -16.66
N VAL A 42 1.74 64.70 -15.63
CA VAL A 42 0.62 65.64 -15.79
C VAL A 42 1.18 67.05 -15.73
N ASN A 43 1.13 67.77 -16.84
CA ASN A 43 1.61 69.15 -16.96
C ASN A 43 0.45 70.09 -17.32
N GLY A 44 -0.17 70.69 -16.30
CA GLY A 44 -1.35 71.53 -16.48
C GLY A 44 -2.53 70.73 -17.05
N ASP A 45 -2.99 71.11 -18.25
CA ASP A 45 -4.11 70.50 -18.96
C ASP A 45 -3.64 69.44 -19.98
N GLN A 46 -2.43 68.91 -19.81
CA GLN A 46 -1.81 67.93 -20.71
C GLN A 46 -1.22 66.76 -19.93
N LEU A 47 -1.26 65.60 -20.57
CA LEU A 47 -0.53 64.40 -20.16
C LEU A 47 0.62 64.22 -21.15
N GLU A 48 1.85 64.17 -20.65
CA GLU A 48 3.09 64.12 -21.44
C GLU A 48 3.84 62.80 -21.17
N TRP A 49 4.42 62.21 -22.21
CA TRP A 49 5.23 60.99 -22.11
C TRP A 49 6.70 61.28 -22.43
N TYR A 50 7.55 61.17 -21.42
CA TYR A 50 9.00 61.30 -21.53
C TYR A 50 9.62 59.92 -21.71
N THR A 51 10.50 59.79 -22.71
CA THR A 51 11.22 58.54 -22.98
C THR A 51 12.69 58.81 -23.23
N GLU A 52 13.56 57.86 -22.90
CA GLU A 52 14.97 57.85 -23.31
C GLU A 52 15.19 57.09 -24.64
N TRP A 53 14.13 56.86 -25.42
CA TRP A 53 14.20 56.10 -26.66
C TRP A 53 14.92 56.85 -27.77
N THR A 54 15.78 56.16 -28.51
CA THR A 54 16.41 56.69 -29.73
C THR A 54 15.57 56.31 -30.96
N VAL A 55 14.57 57.12 -31.28
CA VAL A 55 13.56 56.86 -32.32
C VAL A 55 13.47 58.00 -33.34
N SER A 56 12.87 57.74 -34.49
CA SER A 56 12.65 58.69 -35.59
C SER A 56 11.30 59.42 -35.50
N GLY A 57 10.55 59.15 -34.45
CA GLY A 57 9.22 59.69 -34.16
C GLY A 57 8.45 58.76 -33.23
N TYR A 58 7.29 59.22 -32.78
CA TYR A 58 6.40 58.47 -31.91
C TYR A 58 5.00 58.42 -32.50
N GLN A 59 4.26 57.37 -32.17
CA GLN A 59 2.83 57.26 -32.41
C GLN A 59 2.15 57.02 -31.08
N LEU A 60 1.34 57.99 -30.63
CA LEU A 60 0.53 57.88 -29.43
C LEU A 60 -0.89 57.52 -29.82
N ARG A 61 -1.39 56.44 -29.24
CA ARG A 61 -2.78 56.03 -29.33
C ARG A 61 -3.43 56.16 -27.95
N ILE A 62 -4.55 56.87 -27.87
CA ILE A 62 -5.38 56.99 -26.68
C ILE A 62 -6.73 56.32 -26.92
N ILE A 63 -7.12 55.43 -26.03
CA ILE A 63 -8.42 54.77 -26.02
C ILE A 63 -9.29 55.52 -25.01
N LEU A 64 -10.36 56.14 -25.52
CA LEU A 64 -11.33 56.91 -24.73
C LEU A 64 -12.30 55.97 -23.97
N PRO A 65 -12.99 56.45 -22.93
CA PRO A 65 -13.93 55.65 -22.13
C PRO A 65 -15.12 55.06 -22.93
N ASP A 66 -15.42 55.61 -24.11
CA ASP A 66 -16.45 55.14 -25.03
C ASP A 66 -15.90 54.20 -26.12
N ASN A 67 -14.67 53.71 -25.95
CA ASN A 67 -13.89 52.90 -26.90
C ASN A 67 -13.52 53.59 -28.22
N ASN A 68 -13.75 54.90 -28.36
CA ASN A 68 -13.19 55.64 -29.49
C ASN A 68 -11.67 55.77 -29.35
N ILE A 69 -10.97 55.73 -30.48
CA ILE A 69 -9.51 55.78 -30.53
C ILE A 69 -9.07 57.13 -31.08
N LEU A 70 -8.20 57.80 -30.35
CA LEU A 70 -7.43 58.94 -30.83
C LEU A 70 -6.02 58.48 -31.12
N GLU A 71 -5.48 58.93 -32.25
CA GLU A 71 -4.13 58.56 -32.67
C GLU A 71 -3.42 59.80 -33.21
N GLU A 72 -2.22 60.06 -32.69
CA GLU A 72 -1.41 61.22 -33.04
C GLU A 72 0.04 60.80 -33.23
N SER A 73 0.70 61.40 -34.23
CA SER A 73 2.10 61.14 -34.54
C SER A 73 2.94 62.35 -34.15
N PHE A 74 4.08 62.08 -33.53
CA PHE A 74 5.03 63.08 -33.06
C PHE A 74 6.38 62.85 -33.74
N ALA A 75 7.09 63.91 -34.09
CA ALA A 75 8.47 63.81 -34.53
C ALA A 75 9.38 63.38 -33.36
N ASP A 76 10.63 62.98 -33.65
CA ASP A 76 11.60 62.54 -32.64
C ASP A 76 11.99 63.62 -31.64
N ASP A 77 11.90 64.90 -32.05
CA ASP A 77 12.14 66.08 -31.23
C ASP A 77 10.90 66.58 -30.46
N GLN A 78 9.75 65.93 -30.63
CA GLN A 78 8.51 66.28 -29.96
C GLN A 78 8.20 65.34 -28.78
N ILE A 79 7.69 65.91 -27.70
CA ILE A 79 7.15 65.14 -26.58
C ILE A 79 5.73 64.69 -26.96
N PRO A 80 5.45 63.37 -26.98
CA PRO A 80 4.08 62.87 -27.14
C PRO A 80 3.18 63.43 -26.04
N VAL A 81 2.03 63.96 -26.43
CA VAL A 81 1.14 64.67 -25.51
C VAL A 81 -0.33 64.37 -25.82
N PHE A 82 -1.16 64.37 -24.77
CA PHE A 82 -2.60 64.23 -24.86
C PHE A 82 -3.26 65.35 -24.05
N SER A 83 -4.21 66.06 -24.65
CA SER A 83 -4.91 67.15 -23.96
C SER A 83 -6.03 66.62 -23.08
N LEU A 84 -6.06 67.11 -21.83
CA LEU A 84 -7.11 66.88 -20.86
C LEU A 84 -8.30 67.85 -21.03
N MET A 85 -8.28 68.68 -22.07
CA MET A 85 -9.37 69.58 -22.43
C MET A 85 -9.93 69.16 -23.79
N ASN A 86 -11.26 69.10 -23.92
CA ASN A 86 -11.86 69.15 -25.24
C ASN A 86 -11.57 70.55 -25.84
N GLY A 87 -11.51 70.68 -27.17
CA GLY A 87 -11.19 71.95 -27.86
C GLY A 87 -12.15 73.14 -27.59
N LYS A 88 -13.02 73.05 -26.58
CA LYS A 88 -13.93 74.08 -26.07
C LYS A 88 -13.63 74.49 -24.62
N SER A 89 -12.45 74.18 -24.08
CA SER A 89 -12.04 74.51 -22.71
C SER A 89 -12.84 73.81 -21.60
N GLU A 90 -13.45 72.67 -21.90
CA GLU A 90 -14.06 71.80 -20.91
C GLU A 90 -13.16 70.58 -20.67
N SER A 91 -13.07 70.11 -19.43
CA SER A 91 -12.37 68.87 -19.10
C SER A 91 -12.90 67.72 -19.95
N ILE A 92 -11.99 66.87 -20.42
CA ILE A 92 -12.38 65.58 -21.03
C ILE A 92 -13.23 64.77 -20.06
N ALA A 93 -14.03 63.86 -20.61
CA ALA A 93 -15.00 63.09 -19.84
C ALA A 93 -14.32 62.34 -18.69
N ASN A 94 -14.96 62.34 -17.51
CA ASN A 94 -14.55 61.43 -16.45
C ASN A 94 -14.67 59.99 -16.93
N GLY A 95 -13.70 59.15 -16.63
CA GLY A 95 -13.65 57.78 -17.12
C GLY A 95 -12.24 57.23 -17.11
N LEU A 96 -12.09 55.95 -17.45
CA LEU A 96 -10.80 55.28 -17.54
C LEU A 96 -10.33 55.27 -19.00
N TYR A 97 -9.08 55.64 -19.23
CA TYR A 97 -8.45 55.79 -20.54
C TYR A 97 -7.29 54.81 -20.65
N GLY A 98 -7.07 54.28 -21.85
CA GLY A 98 -5.87 53.51 -22.20
C GLY A 98 -4.92 54.34 -23.06
N PHE A 99 -3.62 54.12 -22.95
CA PHE A 99 -2.64 54.67 -23.89
C PHE A 99 -1.70 53.59 -24.41
N ARG A 100 -1.24 53.77 -25.65
CA ARG A 100 -0.14 53.03 -26.26
C ARG A 100 0.75 54.00 -27.02
N LEU A 101 1.99 54.12 -26.58
CA LEU A 101 3.04 54.89 -27.21
C LEU A 101 3.98 53.95 -27.94
N VAL A 102 4.21 54.20 -29.23
CA VAL A 102 5.11 53.42 -30.08
C VAL A 102 6.22 54.31 -30.60
N GLY A 103 7.47 53.97 -30.31
CA GLY A 103 8.66 54.61 -30.83
C GLY A 103 9.07 54.03 -32.18
N ILE A 104 9.14 54.86 -33.22
CA ILE A 104 9.43 54.44 -34.60
C ILE A 104 10.95 54.31 -34.78
N ALA A 105 11.48 53.10 -34.98
CA ALA A 105 12.93 52.85 -35.07
C ALA A 105 13.70 53.75 -36.06
N THR A 106 14.92 54.17 -35.69
CA THR A 106 15.88 54.93 -36.53
C THR A 106 16.71 53.97 -37.38
N GLY A 107 16.55 53.99 -38.70
CA GLY A 107 17.44 53.28 -39.63
C GLY A 107 16.77 52.67 -40.86
N THR A 108 17.57 52.48 -41.91
CA THR A 108 17.23 51.62 -43.06
C THR A 108 17.65 50.18 -42.72
N PRO A 109 16.82 49.16 -42.95
CA PRO A 109 17.10 47.79 -42.51
C PRO A 109 18.38 47.24 -43.16
N PRO A 110 19.12 46.34 -42.48
CA PRO A 110 20.08 45.49 -43.17
C PRO A 110 19.31 44.61 -44.17
N ILE A 111 19.57 44.84 -45.45
CA ILE A 111 19.01 44.04 -46.54
C ILE A 111 19.59 42.63 -46.44
N ARG A 112 18.72 41.62 -46.34
CA ARG A 112 19.04 40.27 -46.81
C ARG A 112 17.86 39.73 -47.61
N ASN A 113 18.17 39.29 -48.82
CA ASN A 113 17.26 39.13 -49.95
C ASN A 113 16.08 38.16 -49.74
N GLU A 114 14.97 38.57 -50.35
CA GLU A 114 13.95 37.80 -51.09
C GLU A 114 13.29 36.62 -50.36
N ASP A 115 12.32 36.95 -49.51
CA ASP A 115 10.92 36.48 -49.58
C ASP A 115 10.21 36.77 -48.25
N GLN A 116 10.02 38.05 -47.92
CA GLN A 116 9.39 38.44 -46.66
C GLN A 116 8.19 39.35 -46.86
N PHE A 117 7.09 38.86 -46.29
CA PHE A 117 5.96 39.62 -45.79
C PHE A 117 6.43 40.95 -45.16
N LEU A 118 5.65 41.99 -45.40
CA LEU A 118 5.81 43.29 -44.77
C LEU A 118 5.63 43.13 -43.25
N GLU A 119 6.72 42.86 -42.51
CA GLU A 119 6.75 43.09 -41.07
C GLU A 119 6.65 44.60 -40.84
N THR A 120 5.48 45.05 -40.43
CA THR A 120 5.31 46.33 -39.77
C THR A 120 6.24 46.38 -38.56
N LYS A 121 7.30 47.19 -38.67
CA LYS A 121 8.15 47.72 -37.60
C LYS A 121 7.59 47.46 -36.19
N GLU A 122 8.17 46.54 -35.43
CA GLU A 122 7.98 46.55 -33.98
C GLU A 122 8.79 47.73 -33.41
N GLY A 123 8.11 48.85 -33.17
CA GLY A 123 8.68 49.96 -32.42
C GLY A 123 8.85 49.58 -30.95
N LEU A 124 9.66 50.35 -30.21
CA LEU A 124 9.62 50.29 -28.74
C LEU A 124 8.20 50.67 -28.30
N VAL A 125 7.54 49.86 -27.47
CA VAL A 125 6.15 50.09 -27.07
C VAL A 125 6.08 50.35 -25.57
N TRP A 126 5.30 51.36 -25.19
CA TRP A 126 4.94 51.63 -23.81
C TRP A 126 3.44 51.86 -23.71
N GLU A 127 2.78 51.07 -22.89
CA GLU A 127 1.33 51.10 -22.73
C GLU A 127 0.94 51.16 -21.26
N GLY A 128 -0.26 51.67 -20.99
CA GLY A 128 -0.78 51.81 -19.65
C GLY A 128 -2.17 52.42 -19.62
N ILE A 129 -2.67 52.69 -18.42
CA ILE A 129 -4.01 53.26 -18.19
C ILE A 129 -3.94 54.45 -17.24
N PHE A 130 -4.89 55.37 -17.38
CA PHE A 130 -5.10 56.47 -16.44
C PHE A 130 -6.59 56.81 -16.35
N ARG A 131 -7.08 57.18 -15.17
CA ARG A 131 -8.47 57.59 -14.96
C ARG A 131 -8.56 59.11 -14.88
N ILE A 132 -9.64 59.67 -15.39
CA ILE A 132 -10.04 61.04 -15.14
C ILE A 132 -11.21 61.02 -14.15
N GLU A 133 -11.01 61.61 -12.97
CA GLU A 133 -12.05 61.85 -11.98
C GLU A 133 -12.13 63.33 -11.66
N ASN A 134 -13.30 63.93 -11.89
CA ASN A 134 -13.55 65.37 -11.70
C ASN A 134 -12.49 66.27 -12.36
N GLY A 135 -12.09 65.91 -13.58
CA GLY A 135 -11.08 66.63 -14.36
C GLY A 135 -9.64 66.50 -13.84
N ARG A 136 -9.34 65.47 -13.04
CA ARG A 136 -7.98 65.15 -12.58
C ARG A 136 -7.59 63.74 -12.95
N VAL A 137 -6.32 63.57 -13.32
CA VAL A 137 -5.72 62.25 -13.58
C VAL A 137 -5.52 61.52 -12.25
N VAL A 138 -6.07 60.31 -12.16
CA VAL A 138 -5.93 59.35 -11.06
C VAL A 138 -5.44 58.04 -11.65
N ILE A 139 -4.40 57.45 -11.09
CA ILE A 139 -3.90 56.13 -11.51
C ILE A 139 -4.71 55.07 -10.75
N PRO A 140 -5.46 54.18 -11.43
CA PRO A 140 -6.20 53.12 -10.74
C PRO A 140 -5.25 52.13 -10.06
N SER A 141 -5.63 51.61 -8.89
CA SER A 141 -5.04 50.37 -8.36
C SER A 141 -5.52 49.16 -9.19
N ASP A 142 -4.71 48.09 -9.25
CA ASP A 142 -4.86 46.88 -10.08
C ASP A 142 -6.28 46.25 -10.16
N SER A 143 -7.14 46.53 -9.18
CA SER A 143 -8.52 46.06 -9.09
C SER A 143 -9.46 46.61 -10.19
N GLY A 144 -9.11 47.71 -10.85
CA GLY A 144 -9.97 48.39 -11.84
C GLY A 144 -9.92 47.81 -13.26
N ILE A 145 -9.03 46.85 -13.53
CA ILE A 145 -8.71 46.39 -14.89
C ILE A 145 -9.81 45.45 -15.45
N SER A 146 -10.55 44.73 -14.59
CA SER A 146 -11.59 43.77 -15.03
C SER A 146 -12.92 44.41 -15.46
N GLU A 147 -13.22 45.65 -15.06
CA GLU A 147 -14.52 46.30 -15.32
C GLU A 147 -14.66 46.87 -16.74
N MET A 148 -13.56 46.94 -17.52
CA MET A 148 -13.56 47.57 -18.86
C MET A 148 -13.72 46.60 -20.05
N GLY A 149 -13.80 45.28 -19.83
CA GLY A 149 -13.82 44.35 -20.96
C GLY A 149 -12.54 44.39 -21.81
N ILE A 150 -11.46 44.98 -21.32
CA ILE A 150 -10.11 44.82 -21.85
C ILE A 150 -9.75 43.37 -21.58
N GLN A 151 -9.84 42.53 -22.61
CA GLN A 151 -9.33 41.18 -22.53
C GLN A 151 -7.81 41.29 -22.31
N PRO A 152 -7.22 40.49 -21.40
CA PRO A 152 -5.76 40.39 -21.33
C PRO A 152 -5.23 40.14 -22.75
N MET A 153 -4.14 40.82 -23.13
CA MET A 153 -3.53 40.56 -24.43
C MET A 153 -2.89 39.18 -24.39
N ASP A 154 -3.55 38.22 -25.01
CA ASP A 154 -2.99 36.91 -25.26
C ASP A 154 -2.05 36.98 -26.46
N LEU A 155 -0.84 36.43 -26.31
CA LEU A 155 0.00 36.12 -27.45
C LEU A 155 -0.52 34.83 -28.09
N VAL A 156 -1.35 34.96 -29.12
CA VAL A 156 -1.85 33.82 -29.89
C VAL A 156 -0.94 33.60 -31.10
N THR A 157 -0.18 32.51 -31.08
CA THR A 157 0.47 32.00 -32.30
C THR A 157 -0.52 31.06 -32.98
N ALA A 158 -1.11 31.47 -34.10
CA ALA A 158 -2.15 30.70 -34.80
C ALA A 158 -1.60 29.53 -35.65
N ASP A 159 -0.31 29.23 -35.50
CA ASP A 159 0.43 28.16 -36.18
C ASP A 159 1.39 27.51 -35.17
N ASP A 160 2.28 26.65 -35.63
CA ASP A 160 3.31 26.01 -34.81
C ASP A 160 4.19 27.05 -34.08
N HIS A 161 4.26 26.94 -32.76
CA HIS A 161 5.18 27.73 -31.95
C HIS A 161 6.45 26.94 -31.64
N ILE A 162 7.56 27.26 -32.32
CA ILE A 162 8.85 26.62 -32.12
C ILE A 162 9.76 27.54 -31.31
N VAL A 163 10.03 27.16 -30.06
CA VAL A 163 11.05 27.81 -29.23
C VAL A 163 12.38 27.08 -29.40
N THR A 164 13.35 27.70 -30.07
CA THR A 164 14.71 27.16 -30.14
C THR A 164 15.50 27.54 -28.88
N GLY A 165 15.87 26.55 -28.06
CA GLY A 165 16.58 26.78 -26.79
C GLY A 165 15.73 26.38 -25.60
N SER A 166 15.38 27.35 -24.74
CA SER A 166 14.65 27.11 -23.50
C SER A 166 13.48 28.08 -23.31
N LEU A 167 12.43 27.61 -22.64
CA LEU A 167 11.24 28.38 -22.27
C LEU A 167 11.16 28.51 -20.74
N CYS A 168 10.88 29.72 -20.24
CA CYS A 168 10.45 29.91 -18.85
C CYS A 168 9.00 30.39 -18.80
N VAL A 169 8.20 29.78 -17.93
CA VAL A 169 6.80 30.16 -17.68
C VAL A 169 6.58 30.36 -16.18
N GLY A 170 5.98 31.50 -15.81
CA GLY A 170 5.62 31.84 -14.44
C GLY A 170 6.17 33.19 -13.98
N PHE A 171 5.62 33.70 -12.87
CA PHE A 171 5.94 35.05 -12.36
C PHE A 171 7.38 35.21 -11.88
N ASP A 172 8.07 34.11 -11.57
CA ASP A 172 9.44 34.13 -11.07
C ASP A 172 10.49 33.93 -12.19
N CYS A 173 10.07 33.94 -13.46
CA CYS A 173 10.99 34.01 -14.60
C CYS A 173 11.69 35.37 -14.64
N VAL A 174 12.99 35.39 -14.96
CA VAL A 174 13.77 36.64 -14.98
C VAL A 174 14.47 36.82 -16.31
N ASN A 175 14.61 38.08 -16.73
CA ASN A 175 15.30 38.41 -17.98
C ASN A 175 16.77 37.97 -17.93
N ASN A 176 17.29 37.45 -19.04
CA ASN A 176 18.65 36.91 -19.18
C ASN A 176 19.01 35.78 -18.19
N GLU A 177 18.05 34.95 -17.77
CA GLU A 177 18.37 33.81 -16.91
C GLU A 177 19.19 32.72 -17.63
N SER A 178 20.08 32.05 -16.90
CA SER A 178 20.84 30.92 -17.42
C SER A 178 20.06 29.63 -17.26
N PHE A 179 19.75 28.96 -18.37
CA PHE A 179 18.96 27.72 -18.39
C PHE A 179 19.77 26.44 -18.17
N GLY A 180 21.09 26.47 -18.35
CA GLY A 180 21.91 25.26 -18.29
C GLY A 180 21.42 24.21 -19.30
N PHE A 181 20.92 23.08 -18.79
CA PHE A 181 20.36 21.99 -19.60
C PHE A 181 18.83 21.93 -19.57
N ASP A 182 18.16 22.84 -18.88
CA ASP A 182 16.70 22.83 -18.78
C ASP A 182 16.09 23.33 -20.09
N THR A 183 15.24 22.52 -20.71
CA THR A 183 14.46 22.93 -21.89
C THR A 183 13.24 23.77 -21.51
N ILE A 184 12.57 23.43 -20.39
CA ILE A 184 11.41 24.17 -19.89
C ILE A 184 11.57 24.38 -18.38
N ARG A 185 11.36 25.61 -17.90
CA ARG A 185 11.27 25.96 -16.48
C ARG A 185 9.89 26.51 -16.17
N LEU A 186 9.22 25.91 -15.18
CA LEU A 186 8.02 26.48 -14.57
C LEU A 186 8.43 27.11 -13.25
N LYS A 187 8.26 28.42 -13.08
CA LYS A 187 8.75 29.15 -11.90
C LYS A 187 7.64 29.99 -11.25
N GLU A 188 7.10 29.44 -10.17
CA GLU A 188 6.18 30.08 -9.22
C GLU A 188 6.08 29.16 -7.99
N ASN A 189 5.35 29.54 -6.95
CA ASN A 189 5.07 28.68 -5.79
C ASN A 189 4.17 27.46 -6.13
N ASN A 190 3.31 27.56 -7.15
CA ASN A 190 2.22 26.63 -7.44
C ASN A 190 2.15 26.24 -8.92
N THR A 191 3.20 25.61 -9.43
CA THR A 191 3.29 25.28 -10.85
C THR A 191 2.44 24.06 -11.21
N ARG A 192 1.71 24.15 -12.34
CA ARG A 192 0.82 23.12 -12.85
C ARG A 192 0.91 23.04 -14.36
N ILE A 193 0.73 21.83 -14.91
CA ILE A 193 0.38 21.64 -16.32
C ILE A 193 -1.02 21.05 -16.32
N LYS A 194 -2.02 21.83 -16.76
CA LYS A 194 -3.41 21.40 -16.86
C LYS A 194 -3.69 20.90 -18.28
N PHE A 195 -4.31 19.73 -18.38
CA PHE A 195 -4.94 19.22 -19.60
C PHE A 195 -6.45 19.43 -19.45
N ASP A 196 -6.94 20.49 -20.07
CA ASP A 196 -8.34 20.91 -20.05
C ASP A 196 -9.07 20.30 -21.26
N ASP A 197 -9.90 19.29 -21.04
CA ASP A 197 -10.65 18.62 -22.09
C ASP A 197 -11.99 19.34 -22.33
N THR A 198 -12.10 19.96 -23.51
CA THR A 198 -13.29 20.73 -23.90
C THR A 198 -14.32 19.91 -24.68
N SER A 199 -14.12 18.59 -24.80
CA SER A 199 -14.97 17.70 -25.58
C SER A 199 -16.37 17.61 -24.97
N ALA A 200 -17.36 18.20 -25.64
CA ALA A 200 -18.76 18.16 -25.22
C ALA A 200 -19.60 17.07 -25.92
N THR A 201 -19.02 16.36 -26.90
CA THR A 201 -19.75 15.38 -27.72
C THR A 201 -19.72 13.99 -27.08
N ALA A 202 -20.88 13.36 -26.99
CA ALA A 202 -20.99 12.00 -26.47
C ALA A 202 -20.13 11.01 -27.29
N GLY A 203 -19.30 10.22 -26.61
CA GLY A 203 -18.41 9.23 -27.22
C GLY A 203 -16.91 9.57 -27.12
N PHE A 204 -16.57 10.81 -26.75
CA PHE A 204 -15.19 11.20 -26.45
C PHE A 204 -14.93 11.16 -24.93
N PRO A 205 -13.70 10.82 -24.49
CA PRO A 205 -13.25 11.10 -23.14
C PRO A 205 -13.41 12.60 -22.82
N ALA A 206 -13.65 12.93 -21.54
CA ALA A 206 -13.88 14.30 -21.09
C ALA A 206 -13.31 14.52 -19.67
N THR A 207 -12.26 13.78 -19.31
CA THR A 207 -11.62 13.88 -18.00
C THR A 207 -10.45 14.84 -18.11
N ASP A 208 -10.47 15.86 -17.27
CA ASP A 208 -9.37 16.81 -17.13
C ASP A 208 -8.27 16.21 -16.25
N TRP A 209 -7.04 16.36 -16.71
CA TRP A 209 -5.86 15.86 -16.01
C TRP A 209 -4.94 17.01 -15.60
N GLN A 210 -4.13 16.81 -14.57
CA GLN A 210 -3.13 17.77 -14.15
C GLN A 210 -1.84 17.11 -13.70
N LEU A 211 -0.70 17.68 -14.10
CA LEU A 211 0.58 17.46 -13.43
C LEU A 211 0.78 18.55 -12.39
N THR A 212 1.01 18.14 -11.15
CA THR A 212 1.14 19.03 -9.99
C THR A 212 2.51 18.89 -9.35
N ALA A 213 3.22 20.01 -9.20
CA ALA A 213 4.37 20.12 -8.33
C ALA A 213 4.00 20.93 -7.07
N ASN A 214 4.12 20.29 -5.91
CA ASN A 214 3.82 20.78 -4.56
C ASN A 214 2.36 21.21 -4.33
N ASP A 215 1.90 21.05 -3.09
CA ASP A 215 0.62 21.60 -2.65
C ASP A 215 0.67 23.12 -2.52
N SER A 216 -0.46 23.78 -2.79
CA SER A 216 -0.56 25.25 -2.72
C SER A 216 -0.90 25.81 -1.34
N ALA A 217 -1.35 24.94 -0.42
CA ALA A 217 -1.64 25.33 0.94
C ALA A 217 -0.35 25.49 1.74
N SER A 218 -0.31 26.49 2.63
CA SER A 218 0.78 26.63 3.59
C SER A 218 0.89 25.37 4.46
N GLY A 219 2.07 24.75 4.48
CA GLY A 219 2.32 23.47 5.16
C GLY A 219 1.84 22.22 4.40
N GLY A 220 1.46 22.37 3.13
CA GLY A 220 1.10 21.24 2.26
C GLY A 220 2.30 20.35 1.88
N LEU A 221 2.01 19.27 1.17
CA LEU A 221 3.01 18.28 0.76
C LEU A 221 3.95 18.83 -0.31
N ASN A 222 5.24 18.54 -0.14
CA ASN A 222 6.22 18.63 -1.23
C ASN A 222 6.10 17.36 -2.06
N ARG A 223 5.57 17.45 -3.28
CA ARG A 223 5.21 16.27 -4.07
C ARG A 223 5.21 16.52 -5.57
N PHE A 224 5.22 15.44 -6.34
CA PHE A 224 4.87 15.43 -7.76
C PHE A 224 3.71 14.45 -8.00
N SER A 225 2.63 14.92 -8.63
CA SER A 225 1.39 14.15 -8.76
C SER A 225 0.80 14.17 -10.17
N ILE A 226 0.10 13.08 -10.52
CA ILE A 226 -0.83 12.99 -11.65
C ILE A 226 -2.25 12.94 -11.08
N GLU A 227 -3.07 13.91 -11.45
CA GLU A 227 -4.39 14.15 -10.85
C GLU A 227 -5.48 14.09 -11.92
N ASP A 228 -6.57 13.38 -11.62
CA ASP A 228 -7.86 13.48 -12.30
C ASP A 228 -8.66 14.57 -11.56
N ILE A 229 -8.62 15.78 -12.11
CA ILE A 229 -9.20 16.96 -11.45
C ILE A 229 -10.71 17.07 -11.66
N THR A 230 -11.27 16.37 -12.67
CA THR A 230 -12.73 16.25 -12.85
C THR A 230 -13.36 15.49 -11.68
N ASN A 231 -12.72 14.41 -11.24
CA ASN A 231 -13.23 13.56 -10.16
C ASN A 231 -12.53 13.80 -8.81
N SER A 232 -11.66 14.81 -8.71
CA SER A 232 -10.90 15.15 -7.51
C SER A 232 -10.07 13.97 -6.97
N LYS A 233 -9.34 13.27 -7.85
CA LYS A 233 -8.51 12.11 -7.47
C LYS A 233 -7.04 12.34 -7.75
N ASN A 234 -6.20 12.04 -6.76
CA ASN A 234 -4.76 11.88 -6.96
C ASN A 234 -4.50 10.43 -7.38
N ILE A 235 -4.13 10.22 -8.64
CA ILE A 235 -3.94 8.88 -9.21
C ILE A 235 -2.54 8.35 -8.90
N PHE A 236 -1.55 9.23 -8.95
CA PHE A 236 -0.16 8.89 -8.64
C PHE A 236 0.50 10.06 -7.92
N THR A 237 1.33 9.78 -6.93
CA THR A 237 2.04 10.80 -6.16
C THR A 237 3.39 10.28 -5.68
N LEU A 238 4.43 11.09 -5.90
CA LEU A 238 5.76 10.91 -5.33
C LEU A 238 6.04 12.08 -4.38
N GLU A 239 6.21 11.78 -3.10
CA GLU A 239 6.58 12.80 -2.11
C GLU A 239 8.08 13.10 -2.14
N ALA A 240 8.44 14.32 -1.75
CA ALA A 240 9.83 14.70 -1.57
C ALA A 240 10.49 13.79 -0.52
N ASN A 241 11.76 13.47 -0.73
CA ASN A 241 12.56 12.53 0.06
C ASN A 241 12.19 11.05 -0.07
N ALA A 242 11.31 10.66 -1.01
CA ALA A 242 11.24 9.26 -1.44
C ALA A 242 12.65 8.76 -1.81
N PRO A 243 13.14 7.65 -1.22
CA PRO A 243 14.47 7.13 -1.52
C PRO A 243 14.72 6.83 -3.00
N THR A 244 15.99 6.78 -3.39
CA THR A 244 16.37 6.32 -4.73
C THR A 244 15.79 4.93 -5.00
N ASN A 245 15.14 4.76 -6.16
CA ASN A 245 14.47 3.52 -6.57
C ASN A 245 13.31 3.09 -5.65
N SER A 246 12.61 4.03 -5.00
CA SER A 246 11.33 3.71 -4.31
C SER A 246 10.34 2.99 -5.22
N LEU A 247 10.27 3.41 -6.48
CA LEU A 247 9.61 2.69 -7.56
C LEU A 247 10.52 2.76 -8.79
N TYR A 248 10.96 1.62 -9.28
CA TYR A 248 11.79 1.51 -10.48
C TYR A 248 11.16 0.52 -11.45
N VAL A 249 11.12 0.87 -12.73
CA VAL A 249 10.69 -0.04 -13.80
C VAL A 249 11.85 -0.21 -14.77
N ASP A 250 12.32 -1.44 -14.94
CA ASP A 250 13.45 -1.74 -15.84
C ASP A 250 13.00 -1.84 -17.31
N ASP A 251 13.98 -2.01 -18.22
CA ASP A 251 13.74 -2.13 -19.66
C ASP A 251 13.09 -3.47 -20.09
N ARG A 252 12.89 -4.39 -19.15
CA ARG A 252 12.14 -5.64 -19.32
C ARG A 252 10.73 -5.57 -18.74
N GLY A 253 10.37 -4.45 -18.09
CA GLY A 253 9.08 -4.25 -17.45
C GLY A 253 8.99 -4.79 -16.02
N ASN A 254 10.12 -5.16 -15.39
CA ASN A 254 10.14 -5.58 -13.99
C ASN A 254 10.05 -4.37 -13.05
N VAL A 255 9.37 -4.54 -11.93
CA VAL A 255 9.20 -3.50 -10.90
C VAL A 255 10.12 -3.76 -9.72
N GLY A 256 11.03 -2.82 -9.47
CA GLY A 256 11.87 -2.76 -8.27
C GLY A 256 11.29 -1.81 -7.23
N LEU A 257 11.19 -2.31 -5.99
CA LEU A 257 10.90 -1.50 -4.80
C LEU A 257 12.17 -1.49 -3.94
N GLY A 258 12.86 -0.35 -3.90
CA GLY A 258 14.15 -0.19 -3.22
C GLY A 258 15.36 -0.62 -4.05
N THR A 259 15.20 -1.00 -5.32
CA THR A 259 16.29 -1.50 -6.18
C THR A 259 16.14 -1.05 -7.63
N SER A 260 17.25 -0.68 -8.28
CA SER A 260 17.32 -0.44 -9.73
C SER A 260 17.68 -1.69 -10.55
N ASN A 261 17.89 -2.83 -9.88
CA ASN A 261 18.23 -4.11 -10.52
C ASN A 261 17.22 -5.18 -10.11
N PRO A 262 15.94 -5.05 -10.49
CA PRO A 262 14.98 -6.13 -10.30
C PRO A 262 15.42 -7.38 -11.09
N ILE A 263 15.35 -8.56 -10.45
CA ILE A 263 15.71 -9.85 -11.07
C ILE A 263 14.50 -10.75 -11.33
N LEU A 264 13.33 -10.30 -10.87
CA LEU A 264 12.01 -10.92 -11.03
C LEU A 264 11.02 -9.80 -11.35
N GLU A 265 9.83 -10.16 -11.84
CA GLU A 265 8.78 -9.20 -12.24
C GLU A 265 8.44 -8.20 -11.14
N LEU A 266 8.53 -8.63 -9.88
CA LEU A 266 8.46 -7.78 -8.70
C LEU A 266 9.61 -8.13 -7.74
N HIS A 267 10.47 -7.16 -7.45
CA HIS A 267 11.61 -7.32 -6.54
C HIS A 267 11.53 -6.28 -5.41
N LEU A 268 11.23 -6.77 -4.19
CA LEU A 268 11.28 -5.98 -2.96
C LEU A 268 12.67 -6.13 -2.34
N LEU A 269 13.41 -5.03 -2.22
CA LEU A 269 14.70 -4.97 -1.54
C LEU A 269 14.57 -4.12 -0.27
N ASP A 270 14.72 -4.76 0.89
CA ASP A 270 14.80 -4.10 2.19
C ASP A 270 15.86 -4.81 3.06
N SER A 271 16.39 -4.10 4.05
CA SER A 271 17.41 -4.57 4.98
C SER A 271 16.88 -5.53 6.03
N ASP A 272 15.58 -5.45 6.36
CA ASP A 272 14.93 -6.32 7.34
C ASP A 272 13.48 -6.59 6.92
N THR A 273 13.15 -7.87 6.79
CA THR A 273 11.78 -8.36 6.60
C THR A 273 11.00 -7.68 5.45
N PRO A 274 11.48 -7.76 4.19
CA PRO A 274 10.68 -7.36 3.04
C PRO A 274 9.33 -8.10 3.03
N ALA A 275 8.26 -7.35 2.79
CA ALA A 275 6.90 -7.83 2.96
C ALA A 275 5.93 -7.20 1.95
N ILE A 276 4.88 -7.96 1.64
CA ILE A 276 3.69 -7.46 0.94
C ILE A 276 2.55 -7.44 1.96
N ARG A 277 1.89 -6.28 2.08
CA ARG A 277 0.71 -6.09 2.95
C ARG A 277 -0.57 -6.09 2.13
N MET A 278 -1.57 -6.80 2.63
CA MET A 278 -2.96 -6.74 2.20
C MET A 278 -3.77 -6.14 3.34
N ASP A 279 -4.40 -4.99 3.09
CA ASP A 279 -5.18 -4.24 4.08
C ASP A 279 -6.61 -4.09 3.58
N GLN A 280 -7.52 -4.91 4.14
CA GLN A 280 -8.95 -4.79 3.91
C GLN A 280 -9.53 -3.90 5.01
N ASP A 281 -10.13 -2.77 4.61
CA ASP A 281 -10.86 -1.91 5.52
C ASP A 281 -12.35 -2.27 5.61
N SER A 282 -13.10 -1.46 6.36
CA SER A 282 -14.55 -1.62 6.53
C SER A 282 -15.40 -0.77 5.58
N SER A 283 -14.81 -0.05 4.63
CA SER A 283 -15.54 0.88 3.75
C SER A 283 -16.56 0.13 2.86
N GLY A 284 -16.27 -1.12 2.52
CA GLY A 284 -17.16 -2.03 1.79
C GLY A 284 -18.14 -2.82 2.66
N GLY A 285 -18.23 -2.56 3.98
CA GLY A 285 -19.12 -3.28 4.90
C GLY A 285 -18.62 -4.65 5.39
N PHE A 286 -17.39 -5.03 5.03
CA PHE A 286 -16.74 -6.24 5.53
C PHE A 286 -15.94 -5.93 6.81
N THR A 287 -15.69 -6.95 7.64
CA THR A 287 -14.81 -6.77 8.80
C THR A 287 -13.38 -6.51 8.32
N ALA A 288 -12.73 -5.48 8.88
CA ALA A 288 -11.36 -5.14 8.52
C ALA A 288 -10.39 -6.29 8.84
N GLN A 289 -9.44 -6.55 7.95
CA GLN A 289 -8.45 -7.62 8.03
C GLN A 289 -7.13 -7.18 7.41
N ILE A 290 -6.02 -7.36 8.12
CA ILE A 290 -4.67 -7.02 7.66
C ILE A 290 -3.80 -8.26 7.70
N TRP A 291 -3.23 -8.60 6.54
CA TRP A 291 -2.37 -9.75 6.36
C TRP A 291 -1.06 -9.37 5.69
N ASP A 292 0.06 -9.92 6.17
CA ASP A 292 1.35 -9.77 5.50
C ASP A 292 1.86 -11.13 5.00
N VAL A 293 2.51 -11.12 3.83
CA VAL A 293 3.40 -12.20 3.37
C VAL A 293 4.80 -11.65 3.38
N ALA A 294 5.70 -12.28 4.13
CA ALA A 294 7.04 -11.74 4.37
C ALA A 294 8.09 -12.83 4.53
N GLY A 295 9.35 -12.45 4.38
CA GLY A 295 10.48 -13.34 4.59
C GLY A 295 11.69 -12.61 5.18
N ASN A 296 12.40 -13.28 6.09
CA ASN A 296 13.64 -12.81 6.69
C ASN A 296 14.55 -13.97 7.12
N GLU A 297 15.64 -13.66 7.82
CA GLU A 297 16.62 -14.63 8.31
C GLU A 297 16.07 -15.63 9.32
N ALA A 298 14.89 -15.36 9.89
CA ALA A 298 14.24 -16.27 10.82
C ALA A 298 13.21 -17.18 10.14
N ASN A 299 12.44 -16.69 9.17
CA ASN A 299 11.40 -17.45 8.47
C ASN A 299 10.80 -16.71 7.26
N PHE A 300 10.23 -17.50 6.34
CA PHE A 300 9.14 -17.07 5.45
C PHE A 300 7.79 -17.33 6.14
N PHE A 301 6.85 -16.39 6.11
CA PHE A 301 5.62 -16.49 6.89
C PHE A 301 4.41 -15.75 6.30
N ILE A 302 3.24 -16.18 6.76
CA ILE A 302 1.98 -15.44 6.64
C ILE A 302 1.64 -14.88 8.03
N ARG A 303 1.40 -13.57 8.13
CA ARG A 303 1.10 -12.87 9.39
C ARG A 303 -0.32 -12.31 9.38
N ASP A 304 -1.10 -12.72 10.37
CA ASP A 304 -2.37 -12.10 10.74
C ASP A 304 -2.09 -10.89 11.64
N VAL A 305 -2.03 -9.70 11.06
CA VAL A 305 -1.73 -8.46 11.79
C VAL A 305 -2.91 -8.10 12.69
N THR A 306 -4.14 -8.23 12.21
CA THR A 306 -5.38 -7.96 12.96
C THR A 306 -5.52 -8.86 14.19
N GLY A 307 -5.13 -10.12 14.07
CA GLY A 307 -5.12 -11.11 15.15
C GLY A 307 -3.98 -10.97 16.16
N GLY A 308 -3.25 -9.85 16.17
CA GLY A 308 -2.13 -9.61 17.08
C GLY A 308 -0.79 -10.14 16.55
N SER A 309 -0.55 -9.99 15.24
CA SER A 309 0.68 -10.48 14.57
C SER A 309 0.92 -11.98 14.72
N ARG A 310 -0.16 -12.77 14.72
CA ARG A 310 -0.06 -14.24 14.74
C ARG A 310 0.52 -14.71 13.43
N LEU A 311 1.29 -15.79 13.47
CA LEU A 311 1.95 -16.37 12.30
C LEU A 311 1.43 -17.80 12.08
N PRO A 312 0.24 -17.96 11.49
CA PRO A 312 -0.37 -19.28 11.27
C PRO A 312 0.41 -20.18 10.31
N PHE A 313 1.28 -19.60 9.48
CA PHE A 313 2.17 -20.36 8.59
C PHE A 313 3.59 -19.81 8.68
N ARG A 314 4.58 -20.71 8.83
CA ARG A 314 6.01 -20.37 8.83
C ARG A 314 6.83 -21.49 8.20
N ILE A 315 7.83 -21.11 7.42
CA ILE A 315 8.90 -21.97 6.93
C ILE A 315 10.22 -21.37 7.41
N ARG A 316 11.04 -22.12 8.14
CA ARG A 316 12.37 -21.67 8.55
C ARG A 316 13.38 -21.82 7.43
N PRO A 317 14.42 -20.97 7.37
CA PRO A 317 15.54 -21.20 6.47
C PRO A 317 16.15 -22.59 6.68
N GLY A 318 16.50 -23.27 5.59
CA GLY A 318 17.04 -24.62 5.63
C GLY A 318 16.01 -25.74 5.84
N THR A 319 14.70 -25.45 5.80
CA THR A 319 13.66 -26.50 5.79
C THR A 319 13.86 -27.42 4.58
N PRO A 320 13.93 -28.76 4.76
CA PRO A 320 14.14 -29.69 3.65
C PRO A 320 13.04 -29.65 2.59
N THR A 321 13.39 -30.09 1.38
CA THR A 321 12.40 -30.24 0.31
C THR A 321 11.29 -31.22 0.70
N ASN A 322 10.09 -31.03 0.16
CA ASN A 322 8.91 -31.88 0.41
C ASN A 322 8.50 -32.03 1.89
N THR A 323 8.93 -31.13 2.79
CA THR A 323 8.53 -31.16 4.20
C THR A 323 7.01 -31.10 4.36
N LEU A 324 6.34 -30.22 3.60
CA LEU A 324 4.89 -30.20 3.44
C LEU A 324 4.59 -30.09 1.95
N THR A 325 3.86 -31.07 1.43
CA THR A 325 3.47 -31.16 0.03
C THR A 325 1.95 -31.25 -0.06
N LEU A 326 1.37 -30.47 -0.98
CA LEU A 326 -0.01 -30.62 -1.43
C LEU A 326 0.04 -30.96 -2.92
N ILE A 327 -0.57 -32.07 -3.32
CA ILE A 327 -0.58 -32.50 -4.73
C ILE A 327 -1.97 -32.34 -5.36
N GLU A 328 -2.03 -32.44 -6.69
CA GLU A 328 -3.25 -32.22 -7.49
C GLU A 328 -4.44 -33.11 -7.11
N THR A 329 -4.19 -34.29 -6.53
CA THR A 329 -5.23 -35.21 -6.03
C THR A 329 -5.83 -34.78 -4.69
N GLY A 330 -5.33 -33.68 -4.10
CA GLY A 330 -5.71 -33.20 -2.78
C GLY A 330 -5.04 -33.96 -1.63
N TYR A 331 -4.00 -34.76 -1.90
CA TYR A 331 -3.28 -35.51 -0.87
C TYR A 331 -2.20 -34.62 -0.24
N VAL A 332 -1.98 -34.84 1.06
CA VAL A 332 -0.97 -34.15 1.85
C VAL A 332 0.19 -35.11 2.11
N GLY A 333 1.38 -34.74 1.64
CA GLY A 333 2.63 -35.41 1.95
C GLY A 333 3.40 -34.65 3.03
N ILE A 334 3.90 -35.36 4.04
CA ILE A 334 4.88 -34.84 4.99
C ILE A 334 6.19 -35.63 4.79
N GLY A 335 7.20 -34.95 4.26
CA GLY A 335 8.47 -35.57 3.87
C GLY A 335 8.45 -36.29 2.52
N THR A 336 7.37 -36.20 1.74
CA THR A 336 7.23 -36.89 0.44
C THR A 336 6.51 -36.03 -0.61
N TRP A 337 6.94 -36.16 -1.87
CA TRP A 337 6.25 -35.59 -3.05
C TRP A 337 5.19 -36.54 -3.62
N SER A 338 5.27 -37.83 -3.29
CA SER A 338 4.40 -38.88 -3.82
C SER A 338 3.63 -39.55 -2.68
N PRO A 339 2.64 -38.86 -2.07
CA PRO A 339 1.81 -39.43 -1.02
C PRO A 339 0.97 -40.61 -1.57
N GLU A 340 0.93 -41.72 -0.84
CA GLU A 340 0.19 -42.95 -1.23
C GLU A 340 -1.23 -42.99 -0.63
N ALA A 341 -1.52 -42.08 0.30
CA ALA A 341 -2.82 -41.88 0.93
C ALA A 341 -3.11 -40.38 1.10
N LYS A 342 -4.36 -40.03 1.44
CA LYS A 342 -4.78 -38.63 1.66
C LYS A 342 -3.86 -37.85 2.61
N LEU A 343 -3.32 -38.53 3.62
CA LEU A 343 -2.23 -38.05 4.46
C LEU A 343 -1.15 -39.14 4.47
N HIS A 344 0.03 -38.83 3.92
CA HIS A 344 1.19 -39.72 3.96
C HIS A 344 2.34 -39.00 4.69
N VAL A 345 2.77 -39.56 5.82
CA VAL A 345 3.90 -39.05 6.61
C VAL A 345 5.05 -40.03 6.50
N ILE A 346 6.21 -39.57 6.00
CA ILE A 346 7.46 -40.32 6.14
C ILE A 346 8.05 -39.98 7.51
N GLY A 347 8.09 -40.98 8.40
CA GLY A 347 8.58 -40.85 9.76
C GLY A 347 7.47 -40.94 10.82
N ASN A 348 7.73 -40.38 11.99
CA ASN A 348 6.82 -40.49 13.14
C ASN A 348 5.80 -39.35 13.20
N ALA A 349 4.59 -39.67 13.67
CA ALA A 349 3.58 -38.69 14.03
C ALA A 349 3.25 -38.79 15.53
N ILE A 350 3.31 -37.66 16.23
CA ILE A 350 2.92 -37.54 17.64
C ILE A 350 1.57 -36.84 17.72
N PHE A 351 0.61 -37.46 18.40
CA PHE A 351 -0.70 -36.88 18.68
C PHE A 351 -0.86 -36.76 20.20
N GLU A 352 -0.96 -35.53 20.71
CA GLU A 352 -1.18 -35.26 22.15
C GLU A 352 -2.63 -35.53 22.59
N GLY A 353 -3.54 -35.70 21.62
CA GLY A 353 -4.93 -36.10 21.82
C GLY A 353 -5.13 -37.59 21.57
N TYR A 354 -6.30 -37.94 21.06
CA TYR A 354 -6.62 -39.29 20.62
C TYR A 354 -6.96 -39.31 19.13
N ILE A 355 -6.63 -40.43 18.48
CA ILE A 355 -7.02 -40.70 17.10
C ILE A 355 -8.42 -41.29 17.12
N VAL A 356 -9.33 -40.76 16.30
CA VAL A 356 -10.70 -41.26 16.16
C VAL A 356 -10.83 -41.96 14.82
N GLU A 357 -11.04 -43.27 14.86
CA GLU A 357 -11.33 -44.07 13.67
C GLU A 357 -12.86 -44.13 13.47
N ARG A 358 -13.32 -43.79 12.26
CA ARG A 358 -14.75 -43.86 11.93
C ARG A 358 -15.21 -45.32 11.98
N SER A 359 -16.10 -45.64 12.91
CA SER A 359 -16.67 -46.98 13.09
C SER A 359 -18.18 -46.94 13.37
N ASP A 360 -18.90 -46.09 12.63
CA ASP A 360 -20.36 -46.01 12.67
C ASP A 360 -21.01 -47.16 11.89
N GLU A 361 -22.11 -47.73 12.38
CA GLU A 361 -22.79 -48.86 11.71
C GLU A 361 -23.34 -48.44 10.35
N ALA A 362 -23.95 -47.25 10.26
CA ALA A 362 -24.48 -46.71 9.00
C ALA A 362 -23.37 -46.38 7.98
N SER A 363 -22.10 -46.45 8.40
CA SER A 363 -20.94 -46.28 7.55
C SER A 363 -20.35 -47.59 7.01
N LYS A 364 -20.95 -48.73 7.35
CA LYS A 364 -20.49 -50.08 7.02
C LYS A 364 -21.61 -50.90 6.39
N GLU A 365 -21.23 -51.90 5.61
CA GLU A 365 -22.14 -52.84 4.96
C GLU A 365 -21.50 -54.24 4.92
N ASN A 366 -22.25 -55.24 4.45
CA ASN A 366 -21.77 -56.63 4.32
C ASN A 366 -21.34 -57.29 5.65
N PHE A 367 -22.13 -57.08 6.70
CA PHE A 367 -21.88 -57.72 8.00
C PHE A 367 -22.00 -59.24 7.91
N SER A 368 -20.96 -59.93 8.35
CA SER A 368 -20.93 -61.39 8.51
C SER A 368 -20.44 -61.77 9.91
N VAL A 369 -20.98 -62.85 10.45
CA VAL A 369 -20.46 -63.44 11.69
C VAL A 369 -19.07 -64.01 11.43
N VAL A 370 -18.14 -63.77 12.34
CA VAL A 370 -16.78 -64.30 12.28
C VAL A 370 -16.67 -65.64 13.02
N ASP A 371 -15.86 -66.56 12.51
CA ASP A 371 -15.50 -67.80 13.20
C ASP A 371 -14.40 -67.51 14.23
N ALA A 372 -14.81 -67.29 15.48
CA ALA A 372 -13.91 -66.89 16.53
C ALA A 372 -12.95 -68.03 16.95
N GLN A 373 -13.34 -69.30 16.77
CA GLN A 373 -12.47 -70.46 16.97
C GLN A 373 -11.31 -70.46 15.97
N ASP A 374 -11.62 -70.28 14.68
CA ASP A 374 -10.62 -70.19 13.62
C ASP A 374 -9.69 -68.98 13.82
N ILE A 375 -10.25 -67.82 14.20
CA ILE A 375 -9.45 -66.63 14.50
C ILE A 375 -8.47 -66.90 15.64
N LEU A 376 -8.93 -67.47 16.77
CA LEU A 376 -8.06 -67.77 17.91
C LEU A 376 -6.99 -68.80 17.53
N ALA A 377 -7.35 -69.84 16.77
CA ALA A 377 -6.41 -70.86 16.31
C ALA A 377 -5.32 -70.26 15.40
N LYS A 378 -5.69 -69.42 14.44
CA LYS A 378 -4.73 -68.71 13.57
C LYS A 378 -3.85 -67.75 14.36
N LEU A 379 -4.44 -66.96 15.28
CA LEU A 379 -3.69 -66.01 16.09
C LEU A 379 -2.64 -66.71 16.97
N ALA A 380 -2.94 -67.90 17.49
CA ALA A 380 -2.01 -68.69 18.30
C ALA A 380 -0.77 -69.16 17.51
N GLU A 381 -0.88 -69.29 16.18
CA GLU A 381 0.23 -69.70 15.30
C GLU A 381 1.04 -68.51 14.76
N ILE A 382 0.55 -67.27 14.90
CA ILE A 382 1.27 -66.08 14.41
C ILE A 382 2.49 -65.78 15.33
N PRO A 383 3.72 -65.71 14.78
CA PRO A 383 4.89 -65.37 15.57
C PRO A 383 4.82 -63.93 16.10
N ILE A 384 5.01 -63.77 17.41
CA ILE A 384 5.23 -62.47 18.05
C ILE A 384 6.72 -62.34 18.37
N THR A 385 7.36 -61.34 17.78
CA THR A 385 8.81 -61.12 17.95
C THR A 385 9.08 -59.70 18.42
N SER A 386 10.29 -59.50 18.97
CA SER A 386 10.78 -58.16 19.30
C SER A 386 11.79 -57.69 18.25
N TRP A 387 11.69 -56.44 17.85
CA TRP A 387 12.42 -55.89 16.72
C TRP A 387 12.63 -54.38 16.85
N ASN A 388 13.46 -53.82 15.96
CA ASN A 388 13.65 -52.37 15.81
C ASN A 388 13.68 -52.04 14.30
N TYR A 389 13.32 -50.81 13.94
CA TYR A 389 13.44 -50.36 12.55
C TYR A 389 14.91 -50.16 12.14
N ILE A 390 15.19 -50.39 10.85
CA ILE A 390 16.55 -50.27 10.29
C ILE A 390 16.94 -48.79 10.20
N ASP A 391 16.00 -47.93 9.83
CA ASP A 391 16.14 -46.49 9.64
C ASP A 391 15.85 -45.66 10.91
N ASP A 392 15.39 -46.29 11.99
CA ASP A 392 15.36 -45.64 13.30
C ASP A 392 16.77 -45.56 13.91
N ALA A 393 17.27 -44.33 14.02
CA ALA A 393 18.56 -44.02 14.63
C ALA A 393 18.59 -44.33 16.13
N ALA A 394 17.45 -44.22 16.83
CA ALA A 394 17.35 -44.50 18.26
C ALA A 394 17.33 -46.01 18.57
N LYS A 395 17.12 -46.86 17.54
CA LYS A 395 16.96 -48.31 17.69
C LYS A 395 15.93 -48.67 18.75
N SER A 396 14.79 -47.98 18.68
CA SER A 396 13.65 -48.18 19.56
C SER A 396 13.16 -49.62 19.46
N LEU A 397 12.94 -50.23 20.62
CA LEU A 397 12.47 -51.61 20.69
C LEU A 397 10.95 -51.66 20.56
N HIS A 398 10.48 -52.54 19.69
CA HIS A 398 9.06 -52.82 19.45
C HIS A 398 8.77 -54.31 19.67
N ILE A 399 7.49 -54.63 19.81
CA ILE A 399 6.96 -56.00 19.89
C ILE A 399 5.69 -56.09 19.07
N GLY A 400 5.56 -57.16 18.30
CA GLY A 400 4.36 -57.42 17.51
C GLY A 400 4.58 -58.49 16.44
N PRO A 401 3.53 -58.85 15.68
CA PRO A 401 3.65 -59.71 14.52
C PRO A 401 4.30 -58.97 13.35
N MET A 402 4.78 -59.71 12.37
CA MET A 402 5.11 -59.15 11.06
C MET A 402 3.82 -58.95 10.25
N ALA A 403 3.75 -57.90 9.43
CA ALA A 403 2.58 -57.60 8.61
C ALA A 403 2.26 -58.72 7.62
N GLN A 404 3.28 -59.38 7.07
CA GLN A 404 3.14 -60.49 6.13
C GLN A 404 2.43 -61.69 6.76
N ASP A 405 2.80 -62.06 7.99
CA ASP A 405 2.20 -63.19 8.69
C ASP A 405 0.74 -62.91 9.06
N PHE A 406 0.45 -61.69 9.54
CA PHE A 406 -0.90 -61.26 9.86
C PHE A 406 -1.80 -61.21 8.61
N TYR A 407 -1.29 -60.64 7.52
CA TYR A 407 -2.00 -60.57 6.24
C TYR A 407 -2.24 -61.96 5.65
N ALA A 408 -1.25 -62.86 5.71
CA ALA A 408 -1.41 -64.24 5.24
C ALA A 408 -2.47 -65.02 6.06
N ALA A 409 -2.57 -64.77 7.36
CA ALA A 409 -3.53 -65.45 8.23
C ALA A 409 -4.98 -64.92 8.07
N PHE A 410 -5.16 -63.61 7.94
CA PHE A 410 -6.48 -62.97 8.02
C PHE A 410 -6.93 -62.24 6.75
N GLY A 411 -6.01 -61.84 5.87
CA GLY A 411 -6.31 -61.04 4.67
C GLY A 411 -6.86 -59.64 4.98
N LEU A 412 -6.55 -59.10 6.16
CA LEU A 412 -6.97 -57.78 6.63
C LEU A 412 -5.81 -56.77 6.56
N GLY A 413 -6.13 -55.49 6.44
CA GLY A 413 -5.16 -54.40 6.23
C GLY A 413 -5.09 -53.94 4.77
N MET A 414 -4.28 -52.90 4.53
CA MET A 414 -4.11 -52.31 3.19
C MET A 414 -3.28 -53.21 2.26
N ASP A 415 -2.22 -53.81 2.79
CA ASP A 415 -1.27 -54.68 2.09
C ASP A 415 -0.55 -55.59 3.10
N ASP A 416 0.46 -56.34 2.63
CA ASP A 416 1.27 -57.23 3.46
C ASP A 416 2.46 -56.54 4.16
N LYS A 417 2.51 -55.20 4.14
CA LYS A 417 3.61 -54.39 4.72
C LYS A 417 3.16 -53.50 5.86
N HIS A 418 1.85 -53.24 5.97
CA HIS A 418 1.29 -52.34 6.97
C HIS A 418 0.26 -53.06 7.84
N LEU A 419 0.33 -52.83 9.16
CA LEU A 419 -0.68 -53.29 10.11
C LEU A 419 -1.70 -52.19 10.36
N GLY A 420 -2.98 -52.48 10.11
CA GLY A 420 -4.09 -51.61 10.50
C GLY A 420 -4.44 -51.79 11.97
N ALA A 421 -4.33 -50.72 12.78
CA ALA A 421 -4.65 -50.79 14.21
C ALA A 421 -6.10 -51.26 14.46
N LEU A 422 -7.06 -50.78 13.66
CA LEU A 422 -8.45 -51.23 13.70
C LEU A 422 -8.59 -52.75 13.50
N ASP A 423 -7.91 -53.30 12.49
CA ASP A 423 -8.01 -54.72 12.13
C ASP A 423 -7.36 -55.62 13.19
N VAL A 424 -6.16 -55.23 13.66
CA VAL A 424 -5.46 -55.93 14.74
C VAL A 424 -6.31 -55.94 16.02
N ASN A 425 -6.93 -54.80 16.37
CA ASN A 425 -7.82 -54.71 17.53
C ASN A 425 -9.08 -55.57 17.35
N GLY A 426 -9.67 -55.61 16.16
CA GLY A 426 -10.81 -56.47 15.85
C GLY A 426 -10.50 -57.96 16.05
N VAL A 427 -9.37 -58.42 15.52
CA VAL A 427 -8.87 -59.80 15.72
C VAL A 427 -8.65 -60.10 17.21
N ASN A 428 -7.98 -59.19 17.93
CA ASN A 428 -7.73 -59.36 19.36
C ASN A 428 -9.03 -59.47 20.17
N LEU A 429 -10.04 -58.63 19.87
CA LEU A 429 -11.33 -58.68 20.55
C LEU A 429 -12.06 -60.01 20.31
N ALA A 430 -12.09 -60.50 19.06
CA ALA A 430 -12.70 -61.78 18.73
C ALA A 430 -11.99 -62.94 19.44
N ALA A 431 -10.65 -62.95 19.43
CA ALA A 431 -9.85 -63.97 20.10
C ALA A 431 -10.05 -63.95 21.63
N ILE A 432 -10.14 -62.77 22.26
CA ILE A 432 -10.42 -62.64 23.70
C ILE A 432 -11.81 -63.19 24.04
N GLN A 433 -12.83 -62.91 23.21
CA GLN A 433 -14.18 -63.45 23.41
C GLN A 433 -14.19 -64.98 23.33
N GLU A 434 -13.52 -65.56 22.34
CA GLU A 434 -13.43 -67.02 22.20
C GLU A 434 -12.61 -67.66 23.32
N LEU A 435 -11.49 -67.06 23.72
CA LEU A 435 -10.70 -67.54 24.84
C LEU A 435 -11.54 -67.58 26.12
N ASN A 436 -12.34 -66.54 26.38
CA ASN A 436 -13.26 -66.52 27.52
C ASN A 436 -14.33 -67.61 27.41
N ARG A 437 -14.87 -67.87 26.22
CA ARG A 437 -15.83 -68.97 25.99
C ARG A 437 -15.20 -70.33 26.31
N GLN A 438 -13.99 -70.59 25.83
CA GLN A 438 -13.27 -71.83 26.10
C GLN A 438 -12.93 -71.99 27.58
N LEU A 439 -12.57 -70.90 28.28
CA LEU A 439 -12.35 -70.93 29.73
C LEU A 439 -13.60 -71.35 30.49
N ILE A 440 -14.76 -70.77 30.18
CA ILE A 440 -16.05 -71.15 30.79
C ILE A 440 -16.36 -72.63 30.53
N GLU A 441 -16.19 -73.10 29.29
CA GLU A 441 -16.42 -74.50 28.95
C GLU A 441 -15.47 -75.44 29.71
N LYS A 442 -14.22 -75.03 29.92
CA LYS A 442 -13.24 -75.79 30.70
C LYS A 442 -13.59 -75.82 32.18
N ASP A 443 -14.07 -74.72 32.75
CA ASP A 443 -14.50 -74.66 34.15
C ASP A 443 -15.70 -75.59 34.41
N GLU A 444 -16.69 -75.60 33.50
CA GLU A 444 -17.83 -76.54 33.57
C GLU A 444 -17.37 -78.00 33.47
N GLN A 445 -16.39 -78.28 32.60
CA GLN A 445 -15.79 -79.62 32.49
C GLN A 445 -15.07 -80.02 33.79
N ILE A 446 -14.33 -79.09 34.41
CA ILE A 446 -13.65 -79.32 35.68
C ILE A 446 -14.68 -79.61 36.78
N GLU A 447 -15.74 -78.81 36.92
CA GLU A 447 -16.79 -79.03 37.92
C GLU A 447 -17.50 -80.39 37.73
N ALA A 448 -17.79 -80.76 36.48
CA ALA A 448 -18.38 -82.05 36.15
C ALA A 448 -17.45 -83.22 36.50
N LEU A 449 -16.15 -83.08 36.23
CA LEU A 449 -15.13 -84.08 36.57
C LEU A 449 -14.97 -84.21 38.09
N GLU A 450 -14.90 -83.10 38.83
CA GLU A 450 -14.83 -83.08 40.30
C GLU A 450 -16.05 -83.78 40.92
N THR A 451 -17.25 -83.51 40.39
CA THR A 451 -18.49 -84.17 40.82
C THR A 451 -18.43 -85.68 40.58
N ARG A 452 -17.93 -86.12 39.42
CA ARG A 452 -17.79 -87.54 39.09
C ARG A 452 -16.77 -88.25 39.98
N VAL A 453 -15.62 -87.63 40.24
CA VAL A 453 -14.59 -88.18 41.13
C VAL A 453 -15.18 -88.41 42.52
N LYS A 454 -15.90 -87.42 43.07
CA LYS A 454 -16.58 -87.53 44.37
C LYS A 454 -17.61 -88.68 44.43
N MET A 455 -18.32 -88.93 43.32
CA MET A 455 -19.25 -90.07 43.23
C MET A 455 -18.52 -91.43 43.16
N LEU A 456 -17.37 -91.50 42.50
CA LEU A 456 -16.58 -92.74 42.41
C LEU A 456 -15.90 -93.08 43.74
N GLU A 457 -15.38 -92.07 44.46
CA GLU A 457 -14.80 -92.25 45.80
C GLU A 457 -15.83 -92.75 46.82
N THR A 458 -17.10 -92.34 46.69
CA THR A 458 -18.20 -92.79 47.56
C THR A 458 -18.74 -94.19 47.18
N GLN A 459 -18.45 -94.70 45.98
CA GLN A 459 -18.87 -96.04 45.51
C GLN A 459 -17.85 -97.15 45.75
N SER A 460 -16.68 -96.86 46.33
CA SER A 460 -15.67 -97.87 46.69
C SER A 460 -15.58 -98.10 48.21
N PRO A 461 -16.50 -98.86 48.83
CA PRO A 461 -16.31 -99.30 50.21
C PRO A 461 -15.45 -100.57 50.23
N GLY A 462 -14.15 -100.44 50.54
CA GLY A 462 -13.40 -101.59 51.08
C GLY A 462 -11.91 -101.69 50.73
N SER A 463 -11.06 -101.26 51.68
CA SER A 463 -9.93 -102.04 52.17
C SER A 463 -9.48 -101.43 53.50
N ALA A 464 -10.10 -101.90 54.58
CA ALA A 464 -9.71 -101.56 55.94
C ALA A 464 -8.34 -102.18 56.26
N THR A 465 -7.38 -101.34 56.68
CA THR A 465 -6.38 -101.76 57.67
C THR A 465 -6.32 -100.70 58.76
N THR A 466 -7.00 -101.01 59.86
CA THR A 466 -6.86 -100.40 61.18
C THR A 466 -5.41 -100.44 61.64
N ASN A 467 -4.85 -99.29 62.01
CA ASN A 467 -3.84 -99.22 63.05
C ASN A 467 -4.09 -98.00 63.96
N LEU A 468 -4.25 -98.31 65.24
CA LEU A 468 -4.29 -97.43 66.39
C LEU A 468 -2.99 -96.59 66.48
N VAL A 469 -3.08 -95.33 66.93
CA VAL A 469 -2.46 -94.76 68.16
C VAL A 469 -2.53 -93.21 68.14
N LEU A 470 -3.19 -92.70 69.19
CA LEU A 470 -3.20 -91.42 69.94
C LEU A 470 -2.43 -90.12 69.51
N PRO A 471 -2.83 -88.96 70.10
CA PRO A 471 -2.72 -87.60 69.53
C PRO A 471 -1.52 -86.79 70.01
N MET A 472 -1.19 -85.71 69.30
CA MET A 472 -0.43 -84.60 69.87
C MET A 472 -0.93 -83.26 69.32
N ALA A 473 -1.39 -82.41 70.23
CA ALA A 473 -1.80 -81.03 70.01
C ALA A 473 -0.57 -80.11 69.90
N PHE A 474 -0.64 -79.11 69.01
CA PHE A 474 -0.05 -77.76 69.05
C PHE A 474 -0.56 -77.10 67.75
N GLY A 475 -1.11 -75.89 67.66
CA GLY A 475 -1.22 -74.77 68.57
C GLY A 475 -1.30 -73.51 67.71
N PHE A 476 -2.49 -72.88 67.70
CA PHE A 476 -2.71 -71.43 67.75
C PHE A 476 -2.41 -70.47 66.56
N ILE A 477 -3.42 -69.60 66.35
CA ILE A 477 -3.44 -68.18 65.95
C ILE A 477 -3.62 -67.86 64.46
N GLY A 478 -4.71 -67.14 64.14
CA GLY A 478 -4.82 -66.40 62.88
C GLY A 478 -6.21 -65.91 62.49
N LEU A 479 -6.88 -65.16 63.38
CA LEU A 479 -8.07 -64.34 63.09
C LEU A 479 -7.89 -63.48 61.83
N LEU A 480 -8.89 -63.41 60.94
CA LEU A 480 -9.67 -62.18 60.67
C LEU A 480 -10.68 -62.37 59.52
N ALA A 481 -11.95 -62.15 59.86
CA ALA A 481 -13.05 -61.93 58.93
C ALA A 481 -12.89 -60.58 58.21
N GLY A 482 -13.29 -60.51 56.94
CA GLY A 482 -13.20 -59.29 56.13
C GLY A 482 -14.21 -59.31 54.99
N ALA A 483 -15.36 -58.72 55.29
CA ALA A 483 -16.55 -58.48 54.48
C ALA A 483 -16.38 -58.23 52.97
N TRP A 484 -17.31 -58.89 52.26
CA TRP A 484 -17.89 -58.57 50.96
C TRP A 484 -18.33 -57.10 50.86
N LEU A 485 -17.88 -56.37 49.84
CA LEU A 485 -18.48 -55.10 49.42
C LEU A 485 -18.26 -54.85 47.93
N VAL A 486 -19.32 -55.13 47.17
CA VAL A 486 -19.54 -54.71 45.79
C VAL A 486 -19.53 -53.19 45.74
N ARG A 487 -18.65 -52.60 44.90
CA ARG A 487 -18.72 -51.19 44.55
C ARG A 487 -19.03 -51.05 43.06
N LYS A 488 -20.29 -50.75 42.80
CA LYS A 488 -20.80 -50.24 41.53
C LYS A 488 -20.33 -48.79 41.38
N LYS A 489 -19.55 -48.50 40.34
CA LYS A 489 -19.47 -47.22 39.61
C LYS A 489 -18.45 -47.41 38.49
N GLN A 490 -18.93 -47.53 37.25
CA GLN A 490 -19.04 -46.40 36.35
C GLN A 490 -20.37 -46.51 35.61
#